data_AF-A0A7Z1B222-F1
#
_entry.id   AF-A0A7Z1B222-F1
#
_cell.length_a   1.000
_cell.length_b   1.000
_cell.length_c   1.000
_cell.angle_alpha   90.00
_cell.angle_beta   90.00
_cell.angle_gamma   90.00
#
_symmetry.space_group_name_H-M   'P 1'
#
loop_
_entity.id
_entity.type
_entity.pdbx_description
1 polymer ?
#
loop_
_entity_poly.entity_id
_entity_poly.type
_entity_poly.pdbx_seq_one_letter_code
_entity_poly.pdbx_strand_id
1 'polypeptide(L)' 'MMKKFLILNTEDMKFAFRDTEEEALAAYKEFVRDAAEYGFRDGMVILTEIKKEMGVLAVVEAALDE' A
#
# COMPACT_ATOMS: atom_id res chain seq x y z
N MET A 1 15.31 14.83 2.74
CA MET A 1 14.33 14.08 3.56
C MET A 1 14.18 12.72 2.89
N MET A 2 14.40 11.62 3.59
CA MET A 2 14.28 10.28 2.99
C MET A 2 12.79 9.99 2.81
N LYS A 3 12.34 9.77 1.57
CA LYS A 3 10.96 9.38 1.31
C LYS A 3 10.76 7.93 1.74
N LYS A 4 9.57 7.60 2.23
CA LYS A 4 9.17 6.23 2.55
C LYS A 4 7.76 6.01 2.07
N PHE A 5 7.48 4.85 1.50
CA PHE A 5 6.19 4.50 0.93
C PHE A 5 5.65 3.27 1.63
N LEU A 6 4.33 3.22 1.85
CA LEU A 6 3.61 2.03 2.29
C LEU A 6 2.79 1.49 1.12
N ILE A 7 2.89 0.18 0.91
CA ILE A 7 1.96 -0.60 0.08
C ILE A 7 1.20 -1.49 1.05
N LEU A 8 -0.13 -1.49 0.97
CA LEU A 8 -1.01 -2.31 1.81
C LEU A 8 -2.05 -3.01 0.92
N ASN A 9 -2.17 -4.32 1.07
CA ASN A 9 -3.33 -5.08 0.63
C ASN A 9 -4.29 -5.23 1.82
N THR A 10 -5.50 -4.68 1.70
CA THR A 10 -6.47 -4.67 2.81
C THR A 10 -7.14 -6.01 3.04
N GLU A 11 -7.12 -6.93 2.08
CA GLU A 11 -7.83 -8.21 2.20
C GLU A 11 -7.04 -9.23 3.01
N ASP A 12 -5.72 -9.30 2.81
CA ASP A 12 -4.83 -10.20 3.55
C ASP A 12 -3.95 -9.47 4.58
N MET A 13 -4.17 -8.16 4.75
CA MET A 13 -3.42 -7.28 5.65
C MET A 13 -1.90 -7.34 5.40
N LYS A 14 -1.46 -7.71 4.19
CA LYS A 14 -0.04 -7.69 3.82
C LYS A 14 0.39 -6.28 3.50
N PHE A 15 1.56 -5.89 4.02
CA PHE A 15 2.14 -4.59 3.73
C PHE A 15 3.63 -4.67 3.42
N ALA A 16 4.10 -3.66 2.69
CA ALA A 16 5.51 -3.49 2.36
C ALA A 16 5.91 -2.02 2.46
N PHE A 17 7.16 -1.76 2.89
CA PHE A 17 7.77 -0.44 2.87
C PHE A 17 8.80 -0.32 1.74
N ARG A 18 8.86 0.85 1.09
CA ARG A 18 9.89 1.17 0.09
C ARG A 18 10.45 2.57 0.30
N ASP A 19 11.71 2.78 -0.07
CA ASP A 19 12.40 4.06 0.12
C ASP A 19 12.35 4.93 -1.15
N THR A 20 11.94 4.34 -2.29
CA THR A 20 11.77 5.04 -3.56
C THR A 20 10.36 4.86 -4.12
N GLU A 21 9.91 5.86 -4.87
CA GLU A 21 8.60 5.85 -5.53
C GLU A 21 8.53 4.76 -6.61
N GLU A 22 9.65 4.53 -7.29
CA GLU A 22 9.77 3.57 -8.38
C GLU A 22 9.65 2.12 -7.88
N GLU A 23 10.32 1.78 -6.78
CA GLU A 23 10.14 0.47 -6.12
C GLU A 23 8.74 0.31 -5.53
N ALA A 24 8.14 1.41 -5.04
CA ALA A 24 6.80 1.38 -4.49
C ALA A 24 5.72 1.12 -5.56
N LEU A 25 5.87 1.75 -6.74
CA LEU A 25 5.01 1.53 -7.90
C LEU A 25 5.18 0.12 -8.48
N ALA A 26 6.41 -0.41 -8.51
CA ALA A 26 6.65 -1.78 -8.94
C ALA A 26 5.95 -2.78 -8.00
N ALA A 27 6.11 -2.62 -6.68
CA ALA A 27 5.43 -3.45 -5.69
C ALA A 27 3.91 -3.31 -5.77
N TYR A 28 3.38 -2.10 -5.89
CA TYR A 28 1.94 -1.86 -6.07
C TYR A 28 1.36 -2.63 -7.26
N LYS A 29 2.05 -2.63 -8.41
CA LYS A 29 1.62 -3.37 -9.61
C LYS A 29 1.63 -4.87 -9.40
N GLU A 30 2.63 -5.41 -8.70
CA GLU A 30 2.66 -6.84 -8.35
C GLU A 30 1.50 -7.20 -7.43
N PHE A 31 1.26 -6.42 -6.38
CA PHE A 31 0.14 -6.62 -5.46
C PHE A 31 -1.22 -6.55 -6.17
N VAL A 32 -1.42 -5.60 -7.09
CA VAL A 32 -2.65 -5.49 -7.89
C VAL A 32 -2.81 -6.67 -8.86
N ARG A 33 -1.71 -7.13 -9.49
CA ARG A 33 -1.76 -8.31 -10.37
C ARG A 33 -2.11 -9.56 -9.60
N ASP A 34 -1.48 -9.77 -8.45
CA ASP A 34 -1.77 -10.89 -7.56
C ASP A 34 -3.23 -10.80 -7.08
N ALA A 35 -3.71 -9.61 -6.70
CA ALA A 35 -5.12 -9.40 -6.33
C ALA A 35 -6.09 -9.87 -7.43
N ALA A 36 -5.82 -9.46 -8.68
CA ALA A 36 -6.64 -9.82 -9.83
C ALA A 36 -6.56 -11.33 -10.18
N GLU A 37 -5.39 -11.95 -10.07
CA GLU A 37 -5.17 -13.37 -10.37
C GLU A 37 -5.82 -14.30 -9.34
N TYR A 38 -5.83 -13.94 -8.06
CA TYR A 38 -6.41 -14.75 -6.98
C TYR A 38 -7.91 -14.50 -6.74
N GLY A 39 -8.55 -13.61 -7.51
CA GLY A 39 -9.99 -13.35 -7.43
C GLY A 39 -10.41 -12.57 -6.19
N PHE A 40 -9.48 -11.78 -5.64
CA PHE A 40 -9.72 -10.85 -4.54
C PHE A 40 -10.62 -9.71 -5.05
N ARG A 41 -11.93 -9.87 -4.84
CA ARG A 41 -12.97 -8.98 -5.42
C ARG A 41 -13.21 -7.72 -4.60
N ASP A 42 -12.79 -7.72 -3.32
CA ASP A 42 -13.04 -6.63 -2.36
C ASP A 42 -11.76 -6.06 -1.74
N GLY A 43 -10.58 -6.65 -1.99
CA GLY A 43 -9.29 -6.13 -1.55
C GLY A 43 -8.86 -4.86 -2.29
N MET A 44 -8.56 -3.80 -1.54
CA MET A 44 -7.98 -2.58 -2.05
C MET A 44 -6.47 -2.62 -1.84
N VAL A 45 -5.71 -2.30 -2.88
CA VAL A 45 -4.28 -2.05 -2.75
C VAL A 45 -4.08 -0.54 -2.59
N ILE A 46 -3.43 -0.14 -1.51
CA ILE A 46 -3.20 1.26 -1.16
C ILE A 46 -1.72 1.56 -1.31
N LEU A 47 -1.38 2.63 -2.04
CA LEU A 47 -0.04 3.18 -2.13
C LEU A 47 -0.04 4.59 -1.55
N THR A 48 0.78 4.84 -0.52
CA THR A 48 0.90 6.18 0.06
C THR A 48 2.34 6.57 0.38
N GLU A 49 2.65 7.86 0.28
CA GLU A 49 3.90 8.46 0.75
C GLU A 49 3.77 8.81 2.25
N ILE A 50 4.69 8.29 3.06
CA ILE A 50 4.75 8.55 4.50
C ILE A 50 5.49 9.88 4.72
N LYS A 51 4.74 10.97 4.95
CA LYS A 51 5.30 12.34 5.03
C LYS A 51 5.84 12.79 6.40
N LYS A 52 5.68 11.97 7.45
CA LYS A 52 6.30 12.02 8.81
C LYS A 52 5.78 10.82 9.60
N GLU A 53 5.98 10.71 10.92
CA GLU A 53 5.45 9.64 11.81
C GLU A 53 3.90 9.53 11.82
N MET A 54 3.27 9.42 10.66
CA MET A 54 1.94 8.85 10.54
C MET A 54 2.10 7.37 10.90
N GLY A 55 1.55 6.99 12.04
CA GLY A 55 1.42 5.60 12.40
C GLY A 55 0.69 4.84 11.29
N VAL A 56 1.02 3.56 11.12
CA VAL A 56 0.37 2.68 10.12
C VAL A 56 -1.16 2.76 10.21
N LEU A 57 -1.71 2.94 11.42
CA LEU A 57 -3.14 3.14 11.65
C LEU A 57 -3.72 4.36 10.91
N ALA A 58 -3.06 5.52 10.97
CA ALA A 58 -3.53 6.73 10.30
C ALA A 58 -3.48 6.60 8.77
N VAL A 59 -2.56 5.78 8.24
CA VAL A 59 -2.51 5.46 6.81
C VAL A 59 -3.68 4.56 6.41
N VAL A 60 -3.98 3.55 7.22
CA VAL A 60 -5.10 2.62 6.99
C VAL A 60 -6.43 3.38 7.06
N GLU A 61 -6.62 4.21 8.10
CA GLU A 61 -7.83 5.03 8.26
C GLU A 61 -8.04 5.97 7.08
N ALA A 62 -7.01 6.72 6.66
CA ALA A 62 -7.11 7.64 5.52
C ALA A 62 -7.46 6.95 4.20
N ALA A 63 -7.09 5.67 4.06
CA ALA A 63 -7.36 4.93 2.85
C ALA A 63 -8.72 4.22 2.87
N LEU A 64 -9.30 3.94 4.03
CA LEU A 64 -10.63 3.32 4.18
C LEU A 64 -11.77 4.35 4.20
N ASP A 65 -11.46 5.64 4.35
CA ASP A 65 -12.43 6.75 4.41
C ASP A 65 -12.73 7.36 3.01
N GLU A 66 -12.13 6.82 1.94
CA GLU A 66 -12.46 7.09 0.52
C GLU A 66 -13.45 6.04 -0.04
#